data_AF-A0A318ALF1-F1
#
_entry.id   AF-A0A318ALF1-F1
#
_cell.length_a   1.000
_cell.length_b   1.000
_cell.length_c   1.000
_cell.angle_alpha   90.00
_cell.angle_beta   90.00
_cell.angle_gamma   90.00
#
_symmetry.space_group_name_H-M   'P 1'
#
loop_
_entity.id
_entity.type
_entity.pdbx_description
1 polymer ?
#
loop_
_entity_poly.entity_id
_entity_poly.type
_entity_poly.pdbx_seq_one_letter_code
_entity_poly.pdbx_strand_id
1 'polypeptide(L)'
;MSIDAVPLTDRGLLLGDGLFETLLAVDGAVRHVADHLDRMAAGCETLGLPPLDRAAARALIEAAPAEAGLTEGRAAVRLTLTAGSGGRGLDRPEAPVLRLFASC
;
A
#
# COMPACT_ATOMS: atom_id res chain seq x y z
N MET A 1 5.46 8.09 -15.87
CA MET A 1 4.37 7.99 -14.89
C MET A 1 3.45 6.87 -15.35
N SER A 2 3.60 5.66 -14.78
CA SER A 2 2.61 4.60 -14.97
C SER A 2 1.38 4.97 -14.16
N ILE A 3 0.19 4.89 -14.74
CA ILE A 3 -1.05 4.99 -13.97
C ILE A 3 -1.42 3.56 -13.62
N ASP A 4 -1.21 3.18 -12.37
CA ASP A 4 -1.67 1.89 -11.86
C ASP A 4 -3.19 1.99 -11.63
N ALA A 5 -3.95 1.41 -12.56
CA ALA A 5 -5.41 1.42 -12.51
C ALA A 5 -5.92 0.36 -11.52
N VAL A 6 -6.77 0.79 -10.57
CA VAL A 6 -7.50 -0.12 -9.67
C VAL A 6 -8.83 -0.53 -10.33
N PRO A 7 -9.12 -1.83 -10.50
CA PRO A 7 -10.40 -2.27 -11.07
C PRO A 7 -11.58 -1.88 -10.18
N LEU A 8 -12.75 -1.63 -10.79
CA LEU A 8 -13.99 -1.36 -10.04
C LEU A 8 -14.47 -2.54 -9.19
N THR A 9 -13.91 -3.73 -9.40
CA THR A 9 -14.16 -4.94 -8.62
C THR A 9 -13.24 -5.07 -7.41
N ASP A 10 -12.33 -4.12 -7.20
CA ASP A 10 -11.43 -4.13 -6.07
C ASP A 10 -12.19 -3.96 -4.75
N ARG A 11 -11.96 -4.88 -3.81
CA ARG A 11 -12.64 -4.90 -2.52
C ARG A 11 -12.19 -3.77 -1.61
N GLY A 12 -11.00 -3.21 -1.80
CA GLY A 12 -10.57 -1.98 -1.13
C GLY A 12 -11.45 -0.80 -1.52
N LEU A 13 -11.81 -0.70 -2.80
CA LEU A 13 -12.76 0.31 -3.30
C LEU A 13 -14.20 0.02 -2.85
N LEU A 14 -14.65 -1.22 -2.96
CA LEU A 14 -16.05 -1.58 -2.75
C LEU A 14 -16.46 -1.75 -1.28
N LEU A 15 -15.54 -2.18 -0.43
CA LEU A 15 -15.82 -2.64 0.93
C LEU A 15 -14.85 -2.05 1.98
N GLY A 16 -13.87 -1.24 1.57
CA GLY A 16 -12.78 -0.81 2.46
C GLY A 16 -11.87 -1.96 2.89
N ASP A 17 -11.87 -3.07 2.15
CA ASP A 17 -11.11 -4.28 2.49
C ASP A 17 -9.63 -4.10 2.14
N GLY A 18 -8.88 -3.55 3.08
CA GLY A 18 -7.47 -3.18 2.93
C GLY A 18 -7.00 -2.27 4.06
N LEU A 19 -5.80 -1.73 3.90
CA LEU A 19 -5.21 -0.76 4.82
C LEU A 19 -4.18 0.10 4.08
N PHE A 20 -3.73 1.17 4.74
CA PHE A 20 -2.70 2.03 4.20
C PHE A 20 -1.76 2.54 5.29
N GLU A 21 -0.59 2.98 4.86
CA GLU A 21 0.40 3.71 5.64
C GLU A 21 0.68 5.05 4.97
N THR A 22 0.93 6.08 5.78
CA THR A 22 1.37 7.40 5.28
C THR A 22 2.70 7.75 5.93
N LEU A 23 3.74 7.91 5.12
CA LEU A 23 5.12 8.16 5.52
C LEU A 23 5.56 9.55 5.08
N LEU A 24 6.48 10.16 5.83
CA LEU A 24 7.12 11.42 5.43
C LEU A 24 8.35 11.13 4.57
N ALA A 25 8.43 11.76 3.41
CA ALA A 25 9.67 11.93 2.66
C ALA A 25 10.23 13.33 2.89
N VAL A 26 11.56 13.43 3.07
CA VAL A 26 12.30 14.69 3.17
C VAL A 26 13.48 14.60 2.21
N ASP A 27 13.53 15.53 1.25
CA ASP A 27 14.54 15.60 0.20
C ASP A 27 14.71 14.24 -0.51
N GLY A 28 13.57 13.67 -0.94
CA GLY A 28 13.49 12.37 -1.61
C GLY A 28 13.66 11.14 -0.71
N ALA A 29 14.11 11.28 0.53
CA ALA A 29 14.34 10.16 1.44
C ALA A 29 13.15 9.92 2.39
N VAL A 30 12.58 8.70 2.33
CA VAL A 30 11.46 8.31 3.20
C VAL A 30 11.93 7.93 4.60
N ARG A 31 11.23 8.42 5.62
CA ARG A 31 11.58 8.26 7.04
C ARG A 31 10.83 7.11 7.68
N HIS A 32 11.44 6.48 8.68
CA HIS A 32 10.84 5.44 9.52
C HIS A 32 10.24 4.23 8.76
N VAL A 33 10.79 3.90 7.58
CA VAL A 33 10.24 2.84 6.71
C VAL A 33 10.08 1.51 7.46
N ALA A 34 11.04 1.13 8.31
CA ALA A 34 10.94 -0.10 9.09
C ALA A 34 9.73 -0.10 10.06
N ASP A 35 9.55 0.99 10.81
CA ASP A 35 8.45 1.15 11.78
C ASP A 35 7.08 1.10 11.09
N HIS A 36 6.97 1.72 9.90
CA HIS A 36 5.75 1.66 9.09
C HIS A 36 5.48 0.26 8.55
N LEU A 37 6.50 -0.48 8.11
CA LEU A 37 6.36 -1.86 7.66
C LEU A 37 5.97 -2.80 8.81
N ASP A 38 6.49 -2.57 10.01
CA ASP A 38 6.08 -3.32 11.21
C ASP A 38 4.60 -3.07 11.53
N ARG A 39 4.17 -1.80 11.53
CA ARG A 39 2.77 -1.46 11.76
C ARG A 39 1.85 -2.03 10.69
N MET A 40 2.23 -1.94 9.41
CA MET A 40 1.43 -2.48 8.31
C MET A 40 1.34 -4.00 8.36
N ALA A 41 2.42 -4.71 8.71
CA ALA A 41 2.39 -6.16 8.88
C ALA A 41 1.45 -6.57 10.02
N ALA A 42 1.51 -5.89 11.17
CA ALA A 42 0.58 -6.12 12.29
C ALA A 42 -0.88 -5.79 11.89
N GLY A 43 -1.09 -4.77 11.07
CA GLY A 43 -2.40 -4.45 10.50
C GLY A 43 -2.93 -5.54 9.57
N CYS A 44 -2.07 -6.13 8.73
CA CYS A 44 -2.45 -7.26 7.88
C CYS A 44 -2.93 -8.45 8.72
N GLU A 45 -2.18 -8.79 9.77
CA GLU A 45 -2.55 -9.85 10.72
C GLU A 45 -3.90 -9.56 11.40
N THR A 46 -4.06 -8.34 11.93
CA THR A 46 -5.30 -7.92 12.62
C THR A 46 -6.53 -8.00 11.72
N LEU A 47 -6.38 -7.66 10.43
CA LEU A 47 -7.46 -7.67 9.45
C LEU A 47 -7.66 -9.02 8.76
N GLY A 48 -6.85 -10.04 9.11
CA GLY A 48 -6.86 -11.35 8.45
C GLY A 48 -6.50 -11.29 6.97
N LEU A 49 -5.67 -10.33 6.57
CA LEU A 49 -5.10 -10.25 5.23
C LEU A 49 -3.87 -11.17 5.13
N PRO A 50 -3.53 -11.67 3.92
CA PRO A 50 -2.28 -12.37 3.71
C PRO A 50 -1.07 -11.55 4.20
N PRO A 51 0.01 -12.21 4.65
CA PRO A 51 1.21 -11.55 5.15
C PRO A 51 1.77 -10.53 4.16
N LEU A 52 2.20 -9.37 4.68
CA LEU A 52 2.82 -8.33 3.87
C LEU A 52 4.16 -8.80 3.27
N ASP A 53 4.30 -8.68 1.96
CA ASP A 53 5.62 -8.73 1.31
C ASP A 53 6.37 -7.43 1.64
N ARG A 54 7.21 -7.50 2.69
CA ARG A 54 7.94 -6.34 3.21
C ARG A 54 8.99 -5.82 2.22
N ALA A 55 9.55 -6.68 1.37
CA ALA A 55 10.55 -6.28 0.40
C ALA A 55 9.91 -5.49 -0.75
N ALA A 56 8.80 -5.98 -1.29
CA ALA A 56 8.01 -5.27 -2.29
C ALA A 56 7.47 -3.94 -1.75
N ALA A 57 6.93 -3.94 -0.53
CA ALA A 57 6.44 -2.73 0.14
C ALA A 57 7.53 -1.67 0.32
N ARG A 58 8.72 -2.07 0.78
CA ARG A 58 9.87 -1.17 0.90
C ARG A 58 10.26 -0.55 -0.44
N ALA A 59 10.38 -1.36 -1.48
CA ALA A 59 10.78 -0.89 -2.81
C ALA A 59 9.79 0.16 -3.35
N LEU A 60 8.48 -0.07 -3.20
CA LEU A 60 7.44 0.87 -3.61
C LEU A 60 7.50 2.18 -2.82
N ILE A 61 7.68 2.11 -1.50
CA ILE A 61 7.82 3.29 -0.64
C ILE A 61 9.03 4.13 -1.08
N GLU A 62 10.19 3.51 -1.27
CA GLU A 62 11.45 4.20 -1.56
C GLU A 62 11.48 4.79 -2.99
N ALA A 63 10.77 4.18 -3.95
CA ALA A 63 10.67 4.68 -5.31
C ALA A 63 9.69 5.86 -5.48
N ALA A 64 8.61 5.89 -4.69
CA ALA A 64 7.48 6.80 -4.91
C ALA A 64 7.85 8.29 -5.01
N PRO A 65 8.74 8.88 -4.16
CA PRO A 65 9.12 10.29 -4.30
C PRO A 65 9.80 10.60 -5.62
N ALA A 66 10.72 9.73 -6.07
CA ALA A 66 11.45 9.92 -7.32
C ALA A 66 10.51 9.79 -8.54
N GLU A 67 9.60 8.83 -8.53
CA GLU A 67 8.60 8.64 -9.59
C GLU A 67 7.62 9.81 -9.70
N ALA A 68 7.32 10.47 -8.58
CA ALA A 68 6.50 11.68 -8.52
C ALA A 68 7.28 12.97 -8.80
N GLY A 69 8.61 12.92 -8.97
CA GLY A 69 9.45 14.11 -9.14
C GLY A 69 9.60 14.95 -7.87
N LEU A 70 9.36 14.37 -6.69
CA LEU A 70 9.40 15.02 -5.38
C LEU A 70 10.69 14.70 -4.63
N THR A 71 11.82 15.10 -5.21
CA THR A 71 13.17 14.84 -4.66
C THR A 71 13.68 15.94 -3.73
N GLU A 72 12.95 17.04 -3.57
CA GLU A 72 13.31 18.17 -2.70
C GLU A 72 12.14 18.53 -1.77
N GLY A 73 12.43 19.01 -0.57
CA GLY A 73 11.41 19.47 0.36
C GLY A 73 10.69 18.31 1.05
N ARG A 74 9.40 18.48 1.36
CA ARG A 74 8.60 17.50 2.10
C ARG A 74 7.49 16.93 1.21
N ALA A 75 7.36 15.61 1.20
CA ALA A 75 6.27 14.91 0.54
C ALA A 75 5.66 13.83 1.46
N ALA A 76 4.40 13.49 1.23
CA ALA A 76 3.74 12.39 1.92
C ALA A 76 3.71 11.17 0.99
N VAL A 77 4.32 10.06 1.39
CA VAL A 77 4.24 8.79 0.65
C VAL A 77 3.11 7.96 1.24
N ARG A 78 2.14 7.54 0.44
CA ARG A 78 1.06 6.65 0.85
C ARG A 78 1.25 5.27 0.25
N LEU A 79 1.53 4.27 1.09
CA LEU A 79 1.49 2.85 0.70
C LEU A 79 0.09 2.31 0.96
N THR A 80 -0.55 1.72 -0.06
CA THR A 80 -1.91 1.16 0.04
C THR A 80 -1.89 -0.32 -0.32
N LEU A 81 -2.54 -1.15 0.50
CA LEU A 81 -2.80 -2.55 0.24
C LEU A 81 -4.32 -2.80 0.21
N THR A 82 -4.82 -3.41 -0.86
CA THR A 82 -6.21 -3.88 -0.93
C THR A 82 -6.25 -5.41 -0.99
N ALA A 83 -7.36 -6.00 -0.56
CA ALA A 83 -7.64 -7.43 -0.72
C ALA A 83 -7.82 -7.87 -2.19
N GLY A 84 -7.64 -6.95 -3.15
CA GLY A 84 -7.76 -7.21 -4.57
C GLY A 84 -9.20 -7.32 -5.07
N SER A 85 -9.36 -7.85 -6.29
CA SER A 85 -10.67 -8.07 -6.88
C SER A 85 -11.35 -9.30 -6.29
N GLY A 86 -12.65 -9.21 -6.03
CA GLY A 86 -13.43 -10.34 -5.54
C GLY A 86 -14.94 -10.12 -5.65
N GLY A 87 -15.70 -11.13 -5.22
CA GLY A 87 -17.16 -11.06 -5.18
C GLY A 87 -17.69 -10.06 -4.14
N ARG A 88 -19.01 -9.84 -4.17
CA ARG A 88 -19.73 -9.09 -3.13
C ARG A 88 -19.88 -9.95 -1.86
N GLY A 89 -19.98 -9.30 -0.70
CA GLY A 89 -20.06 -9.97 0.60
C GLY A 89 -18.81 -9.75 1.45
N LEU A 90 -18.93 -9.98 2.75
CA LEU A 90 -17.84 -9.74 3.71
C LEU A 90 -16.70 -10.73 3.53
N ASP A 91 -17.00 -11.99 3.20
CA ASP A 91 -16.00 -13.02 3.02
C ASP A 91 -15.09 -12.73 1.81
N ARG A 92 -13.79 -12.96 2.00
CA ARG A 92 -12.80 -12.91 0.93
C ARG A 92 -12.82 -14.23 0.14
N PRO A 93 -12.35 -14.24 -1.13
CA PRO A 93 -12.00 -15.48 -1.81
C PRO A 93 -10.97 -16.27 -0.98
N GLU A 94 -10.94 -17.60 -1.15
CA GLU A 94 -9.99 -18.48 -0.44
C GLU A 94 -8.51 -18.05 -0.63
N ALA A 95 -8.18 -17.55 -1.82
CA ALA A 95 -6.88 -16.98 -2.14
C ALA A 95 -7.04 -15.56 -2.72
N PRO A 96 -7.10 -14.51 -1.88
CA PRO A 96 -7.21 -13.15 -2.37
C PRO A 96 -5.90 -12.71 -3.06
N VAL A 97 -6.02 -12.08 -4.23
CA VAL A 97 -4.87 -11.55 -4.98
C VAL A 97 -4.68 -10.09 -4.59
N LEU A 98 -3.79 -9.86 -3.63
CA LEU A 98 -3.56 -8.53 -3.07
C LEU A 98 -3.05 -7.54 -4.12
N ARG A 99 -3.43 -6.26 -3.95
CA ARG A 99 -2.83 -5.15 -4.70
C ARG A 99 -2.11 -4.22 -3.74
N LEU A 100 -0.83 -3.99 -4.01
CA LEU A 100 0.05 -3.14 -3.23
C LEU A 100 0.63 -2.06 -4.15
N PHE A 101 0.49 -0.80 -3.77
CA PHE A 101 1.00 0.34 -4.55
C PHE A 101 1.32 1.52 -3.64
N ALA A 102 2.24 2.40 -4.09
CA ALA A 102 2.59 3.62 -3.39
C ALA A 102 2.33 4.85 -4.27
N SER A 103 2.00 5.98 -3.64
CA SER A 103 1.81 7.27 -4.31
C SER A 103 2.33 8.41 -3.44
N CYS A 104 2.67 9.56 -4.04
CA CYS A 104 2.92 10.80 -3.31
C CYS A 104 1.80 11.83 -3.49
#